data_AF-A0A7C4U187-F1
#
_entry.id   AF-A0A7C4U187-F1
#
_cell.length_a   1.000
_cell.length_b   1.000
_cell.length_c   1.000
_cell.angle_alpha   90.00
_cell.angle_beta   90.00
_cell.angle_gamma   90.00
#
_symmetry.space_group_name_H-M   'P 1'
#
loop_
_entity.id
_entity.type
_entity.pdbx_description
1 polymer ?
#
loop_
_entity_poly.entity_id
_entity_poly.type
_entity_poly.pdbx_seq_one_letter_code
_entity_poly.pdbx_strand_id
1 'polypeptide(L)'
;MALTKEQIQNLKEQLSSQIQHLPPEQRKQAQEQIDSLSPEALELMLKQQAQQTQDIFREIINKKIPAVIIDENKFALAVLDINPISPGHAIIIPKSQAKTSMEIPNQALTLAKKISKRIISKLKAKSTEIQTEFKFGEIVINVIPIYEQKLSLSSPRSKASMDELEKIAQKIRPQKRKPKQKEIKKEVPKIESKEILKLQRKIP
;
A
#
# COMPACT_ATOMS: atom_id res chain seq x y z
N MET A 1 3.89 9.88 28.90
CA MET A 1 4.97 9.41 29.79
C MET A 1 6.26 10.02 29.28
N ALA A 2 7.04 10.63 30.17
CA ALA A 2 8.33 11.19 29.80
C ALA A 2 9.38 10.07 29.62
N LEU A 3 10.36 10.26 28.73
CA LEU A 3 11.47 9.32 28.53
C LEU A 3 12.33 9.24 29.79
N THR A 4 12.79 8.04 30.14
CA THR A 4 13.74 7.86 31.25
C THR A 4 15.13 8.37 30.85
N LYS A 5 15.96 8.74 31.84
CA LYS A 5 17.34 9.19 31.59
C LYS A 5 18.15 8.17 30.78
N GLU A 6 17.92 6.88 31.02
CA GLU A 6 18.56 5.77 30.29
C GLU A 6 18.09 5.69 28.83
N GLN A 7 16.78 5.87 28.58
CA GLN A 7 16.24 5.92 27.22
C GLN A 7 16.78 7.11 26.42
N ILE A 8 16.96 8.26 27.08
CA ILE A 8 17.53 9.47 26.48
C ILE A 8 19.00 9.24 26.10
N GLN A 9 19.78 8.65 27.00
CA GLN A 9 21.19 8.35 26.75
C GLN A 9 21.36 7.39 25.56
N ASN A 10 20.59 6.30 25.54
CA ASN A 10 20.62 5.33 24.45
C ASN A 10 20.20 5.95 23.11
N LEU A 11 19.21 6.85 23.12
CA LEU A 11 18.78 7.57 21.92
C LEU A 11 19.88 8.51 21.39
N LYS A 12 20.58 9.23 22.27
CA LYS A 12 21.71 10.09 21.89
C LYS A 12 22.85 9.27 21.28
N GLU A 13 23.15 8.11 21.85
CA GLU A 13 24.15 7.18 21.29
C GLU A 13 23.75 6.66 19.91
N GLN A 14 22.47 6.32 19.71
CA GLN A 14 21.94 5.91 18.42
C GLN A 14 22.06 7.04 17.37
N LEU A 15 21.69 8.27 17.71
CA LEU A 15 21.85 9.44 16.83
C LEU A 15 23.33 9.71 16.51
N SER A 16 24.20 9.57 17.51
CA SER A 16 25.65 9.74 17.36
C SER A 16 26.24 8.69 16.41
N SER A 17 25.72 7.46 16.41
CA SER A 17 26.14 6.40 15.47
C SER A 17 25.74 6.71 14.02
N GLN A 18 24.58 7.35 13.79
CA GLN A 18 24.09 7.71 12.45
C GLN A 18 24.88 8.87 11.82
N ILE A 19 25.46 9.76 12.63
CA ILE A 19 26.27 10.87 12.12
C ILE A 19 27.70 10.44 11.80
N GLN A 20 28.15 9.24 12.19
CA GLN A 20 29.50 8.74 11.84
C GLN A 20 29.73 8.62 10.33
N HIS A 21 28.68 8.66 9.52
CA HIS A 21 28.78 8.60 8.05
C HIS A 21 29.00 9.98 7.42
N LEU A 22 28.83 11.07 8.19
CA LEU A 22 28.95 12.45 7.70
C LEU A 22 30.42 12.88 7.55
N PRO A 23 30.72 13.94 6.79
CA PRO A 23 32.04 14.59 6.75
C PRO A 23 32.49 15.05 8.15
N PRO A 24 33.81 15.04 8.46
CA PRO A 24 34.33 15.28 9.81
C PRO A 24 33.95 16.65 10.41
N GLU A 25 33.85 17.71 9.60
CA GLU A 25 33.38 19.01 10.09
C GLU A 25 31.91 18.99 10.53
N GLN A 26 31.06 18.29 9.77
CA GLN A 26 29.64 18.16 10.08
C GLN A 26 29.40 17.23 11.28
N ARG A 27 30.27 16.23 11.50
CA ARG A 27 30.19 15.34 12.66
C ARG A 27 30.27 16.11 13.96
N LYS A 28 31.23 17.04 14.07
CA LYS A 28 31.43 17.79 15.31
C LYS A 28 30.25 18.70 15.63
N GLN A 29 29.74 19.41 14.62
CA GLN A 29 28.54 20.24 14.74
C GLN A 29 27.29 19.41 15.08
N ALA A 30 27.10 18.27 14.42
CA ALA A 30 25.95 17.40 14.67
C ALA A 30 26.00 16.75 16.07
N GLN A 31 27.20 16.40 16.55
CA GLN A 31 27.39 15.87 17.90
C GLN A 31 27.03 16.91 18.97
N GLU A 32 27.52 18.14 18.82
CA GLU A 32 27.17 19.26 19.73
C GLU A 32 25.66 19.53 19.73
N GLN A 33 25.01 19.45 18.56
CA GLN A 33 23.55 19.56 18.47
C GLN A 33 22.86 18.43 19.24
N ILE A 34 23.23 17.17 19.04
CA ILE A 34 22.66 16.00 19.74
C ILE A 34 22.85 16.11 21.26
N ASP A 35 24.00 16.59 21.71
CA ASP A 35 24.32 16.76 23.12
C ASP A 35 23.49 17.89 23.76
N SER A 36 23.29 18.99 23.02
CA SER A 36 22.49 20.15 23.43
C SER A 36 20.97 19.94 23.41
N LEU A 37 20.46 18.89 22.74
CA LEU A 37 19.02 18.62 22.68
C LEU A 37 18.46 18.30 24.07
N SER A 38 17.39 19.03 24.44
CA SER A 38 16.65 18.79 25.67
C SER A 38 15.87 17.47 25.61
N PRO A 39 15.58 16.84 26.76
CA PRO A 39 14.71 15.67 26.84
C PRO A 39 13.36 15.87 26.13
N GLU A 40 12.77 17.06 26.28
CA GLU A 40 11.49 17.43 25.68
C GLU A 40 11.58 17.53 24.15
N ALA A 41 12.69 18.05 23.62
CA ALA A 41 12.93 18.11 22.19
C ALA A 41 13.10 16.70 21.60
N LEU A 42 13.82 15.81 22.29
CA LEU A 42 13.97 14.40 21.89
C LEU A 42 12.63 13.66 21.92
N GLU A 43 11.81 13.90 22.94
CA GLU A 43 10.44 13.37 22.99
C GLU A 43 9.57 13.87 21.85
N LEU A 44 9.64 15.17 21.53
CA LEU A 44 8.89 15.76 20.43
C LEU A 44 9.34 15.17 19.09
N MET A 45 10.65 15.02 18.90
CA MET A 45 11.23 14.45 17.68
C MET A 45 10.82 12.99 17.50
N LEU A 46 10.84 12.19 18.57
CA LEU A 46 10.36 10.81 18.58
C LEU A 46 8.85 10.72 18.31
N LYS A 47 8.06 11.59 18.93
CA LYS A 47 6.62 11.68 18.64
C LYS A 47 6.38 12.03 17.18
N GLN A 48 7.12 12.99 16.63
CA GLN A 48 6.99 13.41 15.24
C GLN A 48 7.41 12.30 14.27
N GLN A 49 8.52 11.60 14.52
CA GLN A 49 8.92 10.42 13.72
C GLN A 49 7.88 9.30 13.81
N ALA A 50 7.36 9.01 15.01
CA ALA A 50 6.31 8.01 15.19
C ALA A 50 5.04 8.40 14.42
N GLN A 51 4.65 9.68 14.46
CA GLN A 51 3.46 10.19 13.79
C GLN A 51 3.61 10.21 12.25
N GLN A 52 4.77 10.64 11.74
CA GLN A 52 5.10 10.54 10.31
C GLN A 52 5.07 9.10 9.82
N THR A 53 5.56 8.18 10.64
CA THR A 53 5.54 6.75 10.34
C THR A 53 4.10 6.23 10.31
N GLN A 54 3.22 6.72 11.17
CA GLN A 54 1.80 6.33 11.21
C GLN A 54 1.03 6.64 9.92
N ASP A 55 1.47 7.65 9.17
CA ASP A 55 0.75 8.08 7.97
C ASP A 55 1.16 7.35 6.69
N ILE A 56 2.24 6.55 6.68
CA ILE A 56 2.77 5.96 5.43
C ILE A 56 1.74 5.08 4.71
N PHE A 57 0.94 4.30 5.45
CA PHE A 57 -0.13 3.48 4.87
C PHE A 57 -1.30 4.31 4.37
N ARG A 58 -1.60 5.44 5.01
CA ARG A 58 -2.61 6.40 4.55
C ARG A 58 -2.16 7.09 3.28
N GLU A 59 -0.89 7.44 3.19
CA GLU A 59 -0.30 8.01 1.98
C GLU A 59 -0.31 7.00 0.82
N ILE A 60 -0.08 5.71 1.09
CA ILE A 60 -0.23 4.64 0.10
C ILE A 60 -1.71 4.51 -0.34
N ILE A 61 -2.67 4.49 0.60
CA ILE A 61 -4.11 4.45 0.28
C ILE A 61 -4.53 5.65 -0.57
N ASN A 62 -4.03 6.83 -0.23
CA ASN A 62 -4.27 8.08 -0.93
C ASN A 62 -3.42 8.22 -2.21
N LYS A 63 -2.60 7.22 -2.55
CA LYS A 63 -1.74 7.18 -3.74
C LYS A 63 -0.74 8.34 -3.82
N LYS A 64 -0.32 8.89 -2.67
CA LYS A 64 0.71 9.93 -2.57
C LYS A 64 2.12 9.33 -2.67
N ILE A 65 2.32 8.15 -2.10
CA ILE A 65 3.58 7.39 -2.21
C ILE A 65 3.42 6.30 -3.28
N PRO A 66 4.43 6.09 -4.15
CA PRO A 66 4.39 5.02 -5.13
C PRO A 66 4.34 3.65 -4.44
N ALA A 67 3.35 2.85 -4.80
CA ALA A 67 3.20 1.47 -4.33
C ALA A 67 2.68 0.59 -5.47
N VAL A 68 3.14 -0.66 -5.51
CA VAL A 68 2.68 -1.62 -6.52
C VAL A 68 1.38 -2.26 -6.05
N ILE A 69 0.26 -1.70 -6.52
CA ILE A 69 -1.09 -2.15 -6.17
C ILE A 69 -1.48 -3.38 -6.99
N ILE A 70 -1.99 -4.41 -6.31
CA ILE A 70 -2.41 -5.68 -6.89
C ILE A 70 -3.93 -5.74 -7.08
N ASP A 71 -4.68 -5.32 -6.07
CA ASP A 71 -6.15 -5.28 -6.08
C ASP A 71 -6.63 -4.31 -4.99
N GLU A 72 -7.84 -3.81 -5.11
CA GLU A 72 -8.46 -2.99 -4.07
C GLU A 72 -9.96 -3.26 -4.01
N ASN A 73 -10.54 -3.03 -2.84
CA ASN A 73 -11.99 -2.99 -2.68
C ASN A 73 -12.42 -1.77 -1.85
N LYS A 74 -13.69 -1.70 -1.49
CA LYS A 74 -14.24 -0.58 -0.68
C LYS A 74 -13.58 -0.47 0.71
N PHE A 75 -13.05 -1.56 1.25
CA PHE A 75 -12.61 -1.67 2.65
C PHE A 75 -11.10 -1.82 2.82
N ALA A 76 -10.36 -2.21 1.78
CA ALA A 76 -8.93 -2.47 1.87
C ALA A 76 -8.22 -2.32 0.52
N LEU A 77 -6.91 -2.08 0.59
CA LEU A 77 -5.98 -1.98 -0.54
C LEU A 77 -4.91 -3.07 -0.40
N ALA A 78 -4.65 -3.84 -1.46
CA ALA A 78 -3.59 -4.85 -1.48
C ALA A 78 -2.39 -4.37 -2.31
N VAL A 79 -1.22 -4.31 -1.68
CA VAL A 79 0.05 -3.88 -2.28
C VAL A 79 1.12 -4.95 -2.11
N LEU A 80 2.15 -4.97 -2.97
CA LEU A 80 3.34 -5.78 -2.73
C LEU A 80 4.28 -5.09 -1.73
N ASP A 81 4.92 -5.88 -0.86
CA ASP A 81 5.97 -5.39 0.04
C ASP A 81 7.24 -5.11 -0.77
N ILE A 82 7.94 -4.00 -0.46
CA ILE A 82 9.25 -3.65 -1.05
C ILE A 82 10.39 -4.50 -0.48
N ASN A 83 10.22 -5.00 0.75
CA ASN A 83 11.13 -5.92 1.43
C ASN A 83 10.42 -7.26 1.66
N PRO A 84 10.09 -8.01 0.59
CA PRO A 84 9.40 -9.28 0.71
C PRO A 84 10.19 -10.32 1.51
N ILE A 85 9.47 -11.13 2.28
CA ILE A 85 10.01 -12.38 2.84
C ILE A 85 10.15 -13.44 1.74
N SER A 86 9.23 -13.43 0.77
CA SER A 86 9.25 -14.30 -0.39
C SER A 86 8.62 -13.63 -1.61
N PRO A 87 8.94 -14.07 -2.84
CA PRO A 87 8.39 -13.49 -4.06
C PRO A 87 6.86 -13.51 -4.06
N GLY A 88 6.23 -12.33 -4.12
CA GLY A 88 4.79 -12.18 -4.05
C GLY A 88 4.23 -11.87 -2.65
N HIS A 89 5.07 -11.60 -1.65
CA HIS A 89 4.63 -11.09 -0.35
C HIS A 89 3.79 -9.82 -0.54
N ALA A 90 2.55 -9.89 -0.10
CA ALA A 90 1.59 -8.80 -0.22
C ALA A 90 1.10 -8.34 1.15
N ILE A 91 0.90 -7.03 1.29
CA ILE A 91 0.33 -6.38 2.46
C ILE A 91 -1.07 -5.88 2.08
N ILE A 92 -2.08 -6.27 2.86
CA ILE A 92 -3.44 -5.77 2.75
C ILE A 92 -3.63 -4.75 3.86
N ILE A 93 -3.87 -3.51 3.43
CA ILE A 93 -4.03 -2.34 4.27
C ILE A 93 -5.53 -2.03 4.37
N PRO A 94 -6.16 -2.15 5.55
CA PRO A 94 -7.52 -1.70 5.77
C PRO A 94 -7.65 -0.19 5.54
N LYS A 95 -8.69 0.24 4.81
CA LYS A 95 -8.97 1.65 4.54
C LYS A 95 -9.43 2.38 5.81
N SER A 96 -10.08 1.68 6.73
CA SER A 96 -10.33 2.11 8.11
C SER A 96 -9.14 1.77 9.00
N GLN A 97 -8.67 2.71 9.82
CA GLN A 97 -7.58 2.44 10.76
C GLN A 97 -8.02 1.44 11.83
N ALA A 98 -7.42 0.26 11.81
CA ALA A 98 -7.63 -0.78 12.81
C ALA A 98 -6.44 -0.80 13.77
N LYS A 99 -6.69 -0.64 15.07
CA LYS A 99 -5.67 -0.74 16.12
C LYS A 99 -5.61 -2.12 16.75
N THR A 100 -6.71 -2.86 16.71
CA THR A 100 -6.82 -4.24 17.20
C THR A 100 -7.29 -5.19 16.12
N SER A 101 -6.95 -6.49 16.24
CA SER A 101 -7.24 -7.48 15.19
C SER A 101 -8.74 -7.66 14.96
N MET A 102 -9.56 -7.36 15.97
CA MET A 102 -11.02 -7.40 15.91
C MET A 102 -11.62 -6.25 15.09
N GLU A 103 -10.90 -5.13 14.91
CA GLU A 103 -11.36 -3.97 14.12
C GLU A 103 -11.16 -4.18 12.62
N ILE A 104 -10.48 -5.25 12.20
CA ILE A 104 -10.24 -5.56 10.79
C ILE A 104 -11.57 -5.94 10.12
N PRO A 105 -11.99 -5.25 9.04
CA PRO A 105 -13.19 -5.63 8.31
C PRO A 105 -13.07 -7.02 7.69
N ASN A 106 -14.12 -7.85 7.80
CA ASN A 106 -14.18 -9.18 7.18
C ASN A 106 -13.89 -9.16 5.66
N GLN A 107 -14.23 -8.05 4.99
CA GLN A 107 -13.98 -7.83 3.58
C GLN A 107 -12.49 -7.64 3.26
N ALA A 108 -11.69 -7.14 4.22
CA ALA A 108 -10.23 -7.08 4.11
C ALA A 108 -9.63 -8.50 4.18
N LEU A 109 -10.09 -9.33 5.12
CA LEU A 109 -9.70 -10.75 5.19
C LEU A 109 -10.13 -11.52 3.95
N THR A 110 -11.32 -11.23 3.40
CA THR A 110 -11.79 -11.81 2.14
C THR A 110 -10.88 -11.42 0.97
N LEU A 111 -10.42 -10.17 0.92
CA LEU A 111 -9.44 -9.72 -0.07
C LEU A 111 -8.12 -10.47 0.09
N ALA A 112 -7.60 -10.60 1.31
CA ALA A 112 -6.39 -11.35 1.60
C ALA A 112 -6.48 -12.82 1.12
N LYS A 113 -7.59 -13.51 1.41
CA LYS A 113 -7.85 -14.88 0.91
C LYS A 113 -7.89 -14.94 -0.63
N LYS A 114 -8.48 -13.94 -1.28
CA LYS A 114 -8.54 -13.85 -2.75
C LYS A 114 -7.14 -13.68 -3.34
N ILE A 115 -6.33 -12.81 -2.76
CA ILE A 115 -4.93 -12.58 -3.16
C ILE A 115 -4.10 -13.83 -2.96
N SER A 116 -4.21 -14.49 -1.80
CA SER A 116 -3.57 -15.78 -1.50
C SER A 116 -3.83 -16.82 -2.60
N LYS A 117 -5.10 -17.05 -2.98
CA LYS A 117 -5.44 -17.99 -4.07
C LYS A 117 -4.81 -17.61 -5.42
N ARG A 118 -4.74 -16.31 -5.73
CA ARG A 118 -4.10 -15.85 -6.97
C ARG A 118 -2.59 -16.05 -6.93
N ILE A 119 -1.95 -15.76 -5.80
CA ILE A 119 -0.52 -15.99 -5.60
C ILE A 119 -0.19 -17.48 -5.82
N ILE A 120 -0.92 -18.39 -5.17
CA ILE A 120 -0.74 -19.85 -5.33
C ILE A 120 -0.85 -20.24 -6.81
N SER A 121 -1.92 -19.83 -7.48
CA SER A 121 -2.17 -20.23 -8.87
C SER A 121 -1.23 -19.59 -9.89
N LYS A 122 -0.81 -18.33 -9.69
CA LYS A 122 -0.04 -17.56 -10.68
C LYS A 122 1.46 -17.63 -10.48
N LEU A 123 1.91 -17.78 -9.23
CA LEU A 123 3.32 -17.89 -8.88
C LEU A 123 3.75 -19.32 -8.59
N LYS A 124 2.82 -20.29 -8.60
CA LYS A 124 3.08 -21.70 -8.27
C LYS A 124 3.67 -21.88 -6.86
N ALA A 125 3.26 -21.03 -5.92
CA ALA A 125 3.58 -21.20 -4.51
C ALA A 125 2.91 -22.48 -3.98
N LYS A 126 3.58 -23.21 -3.09
CA LYS A 126 3.07 -24.44 -2.47
C LYS A 126 1.89 -24.14 -1.54
N SER A 127 2.00 -23.07 -0.77
CA SER A 127 0.94 -22.55 0.09
C SER A 127 1.14 -21.06 0.35
N THR A 128 0.25 -20.44 1.11
CA THR A 128 0.38 -19.07 1.58
C THR A 128 -0.02 -19.00 3.05
N GLU A 129 0.72 -18.22 3.82
CA GLU A 129 0.39 -17.91 5.20
C GLU A 129 -0.26 -16.51 5.28
N ILE A 130 -1.30 -16.37 6.10
CA ILE A 130 -1.98 -15.07 6.32
C ILE A 130 -1.79 -14.69 7.78
N GLN A 131 -1.08 -13.59 8.04
CA GLN A 131 -0.74 -13.15 9.38
C GLN A 131 -1.04 -11.67 9.56
N THR A 132 -1.58 -11.30 10.72
CA THR A 132 -1.78 -9.89 11.08
C THR A 132 -0.55 -9.37 11.81
N GLU A 133 -0.11 -8.16 11.49
CA GLU A 133 1.05 -7.50 12.11
C GLU A 133 0.67 -6.07 12.49
N PHE A 134 1.08 -5.62 13.68
CA PHE A 134 0.98 -4.22 14.06
C PHE A 134 2.19 -3.48 13.50
N LYS A 135 1.98 -2.66 12.47
CA LYS A 135 3.04 -1.95 11.77
C LYS A 135 2.62 -0.50 11.59
N PHE A 136 3.52 0.43 11.87
CA PHE A 136 3.27 1.86 11.66
C PHE A 136 1.97 2.34 12.34
N GLY A 137 1.70 1.87 13.56
CA GLY A 137 0.56 2.32 14.38
C GLY A 137 -0.83 1.83 13.94
N GLU A 138 -0.90 0.88 13.00
CA GLU A 138 -2.13 0.19 12.63
C GLU A 138 -1.88 -1.29 12.33
N ILE A 139 -2.94 -2.10 12.28
CA ILE A 139 -2.84 -3.51 11.92
C ILE A 139 -3.03 -3.69 10.41
N VAL A 140 -2.06 -4.38 9.82
CA VAL A 140 -2.11 -4.84 8.44
C VAL A 140 -2.16 -6.35 8.36
N ILE A 141 -2.63 -6.88 7.23
CA ILE A 141 -2.67 -8.31 6.97
C ILE A 141 -1.59 -8.65 5.95
N ASN A 142 -0.60 -9.43 6.35
CA ASN A 142 0.44 -9.98 5.48
C ASN A 142 -0.05 -11.28 4.83
N VAL A 143 0.22 -11.44 3.53
CA VAL A 143 0.01 -12.69 2.79
C VAL A 143 1.36 -13.13 2.24
N ILE A 144 1.93 -14.16 2.84
CA ILE A 144 3.30 -14.63 2.59
C ILE A 144 3.25 -15.95 1.81
N PRO A 145 3.63 -15.97 0.52
CA PRO A 145 3.78 -17.22 -0.22
C PRO A 145 4.91 -18.11 0.32
N ILE A 146 4.67 -19.41 0.33
CA ILE A 146 5.61 -20.45 0.75
C ILE A 146 5.92 -21.32 -0.47
N TYR A 147 7.21 -21.44 -0.82
CA TYR A 147 7.66 -22.23 -1.97
C TYR A 147 8.29 -23.55 -1.52
N GLU A 148 9.46 -23.49 -0.86
CA GLU A 148 10.21 -24.69 -0.46
C GLU A 148 10.26 -24.89 1.06
N GLN A 149 10.65 -23.85 1.80
CA GLN A 149 10.84 -23.90 3.25
C GLN A 149 9.65 -23.26 3.98
N LYS A 150 9.30 -23.73 5.19
CA LYS A 150 8.32 -23.02 6.04
C LYS A 150 8.89 -21.64 6.39
N LEU A 151 8.21 -20.59 5.94
CA LEU A 151 8.57 -19.19 6.21
C LEU A 151 7.67 -18.63 7.32
N SER A 152 8.23 -17.71 8.11
CA SER A 152 7.52 -16.95 9.14
C SER A 152 7.88 -15.48 9.01
N LEU A 153 7.19 -14.57 9.72
CA LEU A 153 7.48 -13.13 9.72
C LEU A 153 8.92 -12.79 10.14
N SER A 154 9.59 -13.70 10.86
CA SER A 154 10.99 -13.59 11.30
C SER A 154 12.02 -14.03 10.25
N SER A 155 11.60 -14.53 9.09
CA SER A 155 12.51 -14.96 8.03
C SER A 155 13.22 -13.76 7.38
N PRO A 156 14.45 -13.93 6.87
CA PRO A 156 15.23 -12.85 6.26
C PRO A 156 14.50 -12.26 5.06
N ARG A 157 14.50 -10.93 4.97
CA ARG A 157 13.83 -10.17 3.91
C ARG A 157 14.85 -9.78 2.85
N SER A 158 14.47 -9.89 1.58
CA SER A 158 15.24 -9.35 0.47
C SER A 158 14.57 -8.09 -0.05
N LYS A 159 15.37 -7.09 -0.44
CA LYS A 159 14.83 -5.89 -1.09
C LYS A 159 14.48 -6.24 -2.53
N ALA A 160 13.25 -6.00 -2.94
CA ALA A 160 12.80 -6.19 -4.32
C ALA A 160 12.89 -4.89 -5.11
N SER A 161 13.27 -4.98 -6.38
CA SER A 161 13.23 -3.83 -7.29
C SER A 161 11.80 -3.56 -7.76
N MET A 162 11.51 -2.29 -8.10
CA MET A 162 10.18 -1.91 -8.60
C MET A 162 9.79 -2.67 -9.88
N ASP A 163 10.74 -2.98 -10.75
CA ASP A 163 10.50 -3.74 -11.99
C ASP A 163 10.08 -5.20 -11.70
N GLU A 164 10.73 -5.85 -10.73
CA GLU A 164 10.35 -7.19 -10.29
C GLU A 164 8.95 -7.21 -9.67
N LEU A 165 8.66 -6.22 -8.81
CA LEU A 165 7.35 -6.09 -8.19
C LEU A 165 6.26 -5.89 -9.24
N GLU A 166 6.49 -5.05 -10.26
CA GLU A 166 5.50 -4.82 -11.31
C GLU A 166 5.28 -6.06 -12.19
N LYS A 167 6.34 -6.81 -12.53
CA LYS A 167 6.23 -8.11 -13.24
C LYS A 167 5.40 -9.12 -12.44
N ILE A 168 5.61 -9.18 -11.12
CA ILE A 168 4.84 -10.03 -10.23
C ILE A 168 3.38 -9.56 -10.15
N ALA A 169 3.15 -8.26 -9.99
CA ALA A 169 1.82 -7.69 -9.92
C ALA A 169 1.02 -7.94 -11.20
N GLN A 170 1.64 -7.84 -12.38
CA GLN A 170 0.99 -8.17 -13.65
C GLN A 170 0.49 -9.62 -13.70
N LYS A 171 1.21 -10.57 -13.10
CA LYS A 171 0.78 -11.98 -13.03
C LYS A 171 -0.40 -12.18 -12.08
N ILE A 172 -0.44 -11.45 -10.95
CA ILE A 172 -1.41 -11.64 -9.86
C ILE A 172 -2.68 -10.79 -10.06
N ARG A 173 -2.57 -9.62 -10.70
CA ARG A 173 -3.70 -8.71 -10.94
C ARG A 173 -4.87 -9.47 -11.57
N PRO A 174 -6.12 -9.16 -11.17
CA PRO A 174 -7.28 -9.79 -11.80
C PRO A 174 -7.22 -9.47 -13.29
N GLN A 175 -7.21 -10.51 -14.14
CA GLN A 175 -7.41 -10.29 -15.56
C GLN A 175 -8.77 -9.62 -15.71
N LYS A 176 -8.78 -8.37 -16.18
CA LYS A 176 -10.01 -7.68 -16.53
C LYS A 176 -10.70 -8.56 -17.57
N ARG A 177 -11.86 -9.12 -17.24
CA ARG A 177 -12.81 -9.48 -18.29
C ARG A 177 -13.00 -8.21 -19.10
N LYS A 178 -12.72 -8.23 -20.40
CA LYS A 178 -13.03 -7.10 -21.29
C LYS A 178 -14.47 -6.68 -20.95
N PRO A 179 -14.74 -5.40 -20.63
CA PRO A 179 -16.12 -4.98 -20.44
C PRO A 179 -16.88 -5.35 -21.71
N LYS A 180 -17.99 -6.09 -21.59
CA LYS A 180 -18.99 -6.13 -22.67
C LYS A 180 -19.32 -4.68 -22.95
N GLN A 181 -18.96 -4.18 -24.12
CA GLN A 181 -19.39 -2.87 -24.59
C GLN A 181 -20.92 -2.86 -24.45
N LYS A 182 -21.45 -2.03 -23.56
CA LYS A 182 -22.84 -1.63 -23.66
C LYS A 182 -22.90 -0.83 -24.94
N GLU A 183 -23.51 -1.38 -25.99
CA GLU A 183 -23.90 -0.61 -27.16
C GLU A 183 -24.66 0.61 -26.66
N ILE A 184 -24.05 1.77 -26.84
CA ILE A 184 -24.74 3.04 -26.74
C ILE A 184 -25.76 3.00 -27.88
N LYS A 185 -27.02 2.75 -27.57
CA LYS A 185 -28.12 2.99 -28.51
C LYS A 185 -28.02 4.47 -28.88
N LYS A 186 -27.54 4.76 -30.09
CA LYS A 186 -27.57 6.11 -30.65
C LYS A 186 -29.04 6.53 -30.69
N GLU A 187 -29.39 7.56 -29.92
CA GLU A 187 -30.65 8.28 -30.11
C GLU A 187 -30.66 8.81 -31.55
N VAL A 188 -31.68 8.41 -32.29
CA VAL A 188 -31.96 8.92 -33.63
C VAL A 188 -32.50 10.34 -33.47
N PRO A 189 -31.94 11.36 -34.12
CA PRO A 189 -32.51 12.70 -34.08
C PRO A 189 -33.87 12.72 -34.79
N LYS A 190 -34.86 13.25 -34.09
CA LYS A 190 -36.25 13.39 -34.52
C LYS A 190 -36.31 14.44 -35.64
N ILE A 191 -36.59 14.02 -36.87
CA ILE A 191 -36.76 14.91 -38.01
C ILE A 191 -38.14 15.57 -37.89
N GLU A 192 -38.15 16.89 -37.68
CA GLU A 192 -39.34 17.73 -37.77
C GLU A 192 -39.82 17.79 -39.22
N SER A 193 -41.08 17.45 -39.45
CA SER A 193 -41.74 17.55 -40.75
C SER A 193 -42.61 18.81 -40.81
N LYS A 194 -42.14 19.78 -41.60
CA LYS A 194 -42.86 20.94 -42.17
C LYS A 194 -42.15 21.17 -43.52
N GLU A 195 -42.74 21.31 -44.69
CA GLU A 195 -44.05 21.80 -45.13
C GLU A 195 -44.40 21.19 -46.51
N ILE A 196 -45.68 20.84 -46.65
CA ILE A 196 -46.59 21.03 -47.79
C ILE A 196 -45.96 21.64 -49.07
N LEU A 197 -46.01 20.88 -50.18
CA LEU A 197 -46.16 21.46 -51.52
C LEU A 197 -47.33 20.78 -52.25
N LYS A 198 -48.44 21.50 -52.35
CA LYS A 198 -49.59 21.18 -53.22
C LYS A 198 -49.13 21.34 -54.67
N LEU A 199 -49.32 20.33 -55.50
CA LEU A 199 -49.34 20.50 -56.96
C LEU A 199 -50.74 20.14 -57.49
N GLN A 200 -51.29 21.06 -58.28
CA GLN A 200 -52.69 21.09 -58.70
C GLN A 200 -53.02 20.03 -59.77
N ARG A 201 -54.29 19.62 -59.80
CA ARG A 201 -54.90 18.81 -60.87
C ARG A 201 -54.99 19.61 -62.17
N LYS A 202 -54.81 18.95 -63.32
CA LYS A 202 -55.58 19.22 -64.55
C LYS A 202 -55.67 17.95 -65.44
N ILE A 203 -56.86 17.83 -66.02
CA ILE A 203 -57.50 16.72 -66.75
C ILE A 203 -57.09 16.81 -68.25
N PRO A 204 -57.34 15.79 -69.08
CA PRO A 204 -58.60 15.71 -69.86
C PRO A 204 -59.38 14.41 -69.67
#